data_AF-A0A1G7HYD0-F1
#
_entry.id   AF-A0A1G7HYD0-F1
#
_cell.length_a   1.000
_cell.length_b   1.000
_cell.length_c   1.000
_cell.angle_alpha   90.00
_cell.angle_beta   90.00
_cell.angle_gamma   90.00
#
_symmetry.space_group_name_H-M   'P 1'
#
loop_
_entity.id
_entity.type
_entity.pdbx_description
1 polymer ?
#
loop_
_entity_poly.entity_id
_entity_poly.type
_entity_poly.pdbx_seq_one_letter_code
_entity_poly.pdbx_strand_id
1 'polypeptide(L)'
;MKKTITYIALLFSVIVVAQNGINYKAVITDNDNVVANQVVAVQFRIIKGAGMSILYQETHTPTTDANGMVFLSIGEGTVNAGVFENINWGSDDHFLNVRVNTGGGLINMGTTQFNTVPYALHSKTAETALNPDDDWTVSGNKIYRASGDVGIGTTDPNSLLHLKAPGFQIGDGIHFETSGATGEDWYIYMNETDDLNFRNDAFETISFQKNTGNIGIGTTDPDAKLHVEGNLKLVDGTQAVGRVLTSNADGLASWQDAVVDDGDWVTAGPNIHNGNGGNVGIGTASPSGTLHIKNTGTVVPALRIQNSSGATKFSVNTNGGTTIGINNTTGAPDNGLFVAGAVTIGTTDFATGFALSVDGDVIAEDVVIQDSGAWPDYVFENDYKLLSIDEMAQVINEKKHLPGIPSAKDVEANGILIGDMQKRTMEKIEELSLYIIQLHERLKALEIENEQLKDLKKE
;
A
#
# COMPACT_ATOMS: atom_id res chain seq x y z
N MET A 1 37.43 73.63 -24.25
CA MET A 1 35.95 73.47 -24.13
C MET A 1 35.45 73.06 -25.51
N LYS A 2 34.80 71.90 -25.68
CA LYS A 2 33.32 71.73 -25.70
C LYS A 2 32.65 72.76 -26.67
N LYS A 3 31.99 72.40 -27.77
CA LYS A 3 31.32 71.11 -28.15
C LYS A 3 31.30 70.86 -29.68
N THR A 4 31.04 69.59 -30.03
CA THR A 4 30.50 69.07 -31.30
C THR A 4 29.07 69.54 -31.62
N ILE A 5 28.64 69.36 -32.89
CA ILE A 5 27.29 68.95 -33.42
C ILE A 5 27.31 69.30 -34.93
N THR A 6 27.31 68.36 -35.90
CA THR A 6 26.36 67.28 -36.28
C THR A 6 25.27 67.77 -37.25
N TYR A 7 25.17 67.08 -38.39
CA TYR A 7 24.20 67.31 -39.48
C TYR A 7 22.73 67.10 -39.03
N ILE A 8 21.81 67.88 -39.61
CA ILE A 8 20.36 67.68 -39.50
C ILE A 8 19.84 67.12 -40.82
N ALA A 9 19.13 66.00 -40.76
CA ALA A 9 18.40 65.43 -41.90
C ALA A 9 17.03 66.11 -42.05
N LEU A 10 16.63 66.37 -43.30
CA LEU A 10 15.38 67.05 -43.63
C LEU A 10 14.22 66.03 -43.70
N LEU A 11 13.35 66.02 -42.70
CA LEU A 11 12.04 65.35 -42.79
C LEU A 11 11.02 66.29 -43.44
N PHE A 12 10.46 65.88 -44.58
CA PHE A 12 9.24 66.49 -45.13
C PHE A 12 8.03 65.87 -44.44
N SER A 13 7.46 66.55 -43.45
CA SER A 13 6.11 66.25 -42.96
C SER A 13 5.08 66.92 -43.87
N VAL A 14 4.19 66.13 -44.46
CA VAL A 14 2.98 66.67 -45.12
C VAL A 14 2.01 67.09 -44.02
N ILE A 15 1.97 68.38 -43.72
CA ILE A 15 0.98 68.95 -42.80
C ILE A 15 -0.35 69.05 -43.56
N VAL A 16 -1.27 68.14 -43.24
CA VAL A 16 -2.68 68.33 -43.57
C VAL A 16 -3.22 69.37 -42.60
N VAL A 17 -3.38 70.61 -43.07
CA VAL A 17 -4.01 71.67 -42.27
C VAL A 17 -5.52 71.42 -42.30
N ALA A 18 -6.11 71.15 -41.14
CA ALA A 18 -7.56 71.15 -41.00
C ALA A 18 -8.08 72.58 -41.19
N GLN A 19 -9.15 72.76 -41.97
CA GLN A 19 -9.70 74.08 -42.25
C GLN A 19 -10.49 74.58 -41.03
N ASN A 20 -9.85 75.39 -40.19
CA ASN A 20 -10.40 75.88 -38.92
C ASN A 20 -11.36 77.09 -39.08
N GLY A 21 -11.80 77.43 -40.29
CA GLY A 21 -12.63 78.61 -40.56
C GLY A 21 -14.12 78.32 -40.81
N ILE A 22 -15.00 79.27 -40.51
CA ILE A 22 -16.44 79.19 -40.82
C ILE A 22 -16.70 79.88 -42.17
N ASN A 23 -17.13 79.12 -43.17
CA ASN A 23 -17.45 79.65 -44.50
C ASN A 23 -18.63 80.66 -44.46
N TYR A 24 -18.41 81.85 -44.99
CA TYR A 24 -19.38 82.92 -45.12
C TYR A 24 -19.51 83.39 -46.57
N LYS A 25 -20.75 83.64 -47.02
CA LYS A 25 -21.06 84.08 -48.37
C LYS A 25 -22.12 85.18 -48.32
N ALA A 26 -21.86 86.29 -49.00
CA ALA A 26 -22.79 87.42 -49.09
C ALA A 26 -22.74 88.08 -50.47
N VAL A 27 -23.77 88.87 -50.76
CA VAL A 27 -23.80 89.82 -51.87
C VAL A 27 -23.79 91.22 -51.26
N ILE A 28 -22.90 92.08 -51.74
CA ILE A 28 -22.71 93.44 -51.24
C ILE A 28 -23.43 94.42 -52.17
N THR A 29 -24.38 95.16 -51.61
CA THR A 29 -25.11 96.24 -52.28
C THR A 29 -24.92 97.56 -51.54
N ASP A 30 -25.04 98.66 -52.28
CA ASP A 30 -25.06 100.03 -51.77
C ASP A 30 -26.25 100.75 -52.40
N ASN A 31 -27.20 101.21 -51.57
CA ASN A 31 -28.47 101.81 -51.99
C ASN A 31 -29.16 101.00 -53.12
N ASP A 32 -29.40 99.72 -52.88
CA ASP A 32 -29.98 98.71 -53.78
C ASP A 32 -29.22 98.44 -55.10
N ASN A 33 -28.06 99.07 -55.32
CA ASN A 33 -27.18 98.81 -56.45
C ASN A 33 -26.08 97.82 -56.06
N VAL A 34 -25.71 96.93 -56.97
CA VAL A 34 -24.68 95.91 -56.75
C VAL A 34 -23.28 96.55 -56.79
N VAL A 35 -22.49 96.32 -55.74
CA VAL A 35 -21.10 96.79 -55.67
C VAL A 35 -20.21 95.79 -56.42
N ALA A 36 -20.18 95.87 -57.74
CA ALA A 36 -19.49 94.90 -58.60
C ALA A 36 -18.00 95.25 -58.85
N ASN A 37 -17.11 94.25 -58.80
CA ASN A 37 -15.68 94.36 -59.09
C ASN A 37 -14.93 95.45 -58.27
N GLN A 38 -15.27 95.63 -56.99
CA GLN A 38 -14.65 96.62 -56.10
C GLN A 38 -14.08 95.97 -54.84
N VAL A 39 -13.00 96.55 -54.31
CA VAL A 39 -12.45 96.16 -53.01
C VAL A 39 -13.33 96.73 -51.91
N VAL A 40 -13.87 95.85 -51.07
CA VAL A 40 -14.70 96.21 -49.91
C VAL A 40 -14.06 95.65 -48.63
N ALA A 41 -14.20 96.34 -47.51
CA ALA A 41 -13.74 95.80 -46.22
C ALA A 41 -14.92 95.19 -45.46
N VAL A 42 -14.81 93.91 -45.11
CA VAL A 42 -15.82 93.15 -44.35
C VAL A 42 -15.22 92.77 -43.01
N GLN A 43 -15.83 93.22 -41.91
CA GLN A 43 -15.42 92.91 -40.55
C GLN A 43 -16.43 91.99 -39.89
N PHE A 44 -15.92 90.90 -39.31
CA PHE A 44 -16.70 89.96 -38.51
C PHE A 44 -16.38 90.16 -37.03
N ARG A 45 -17.41 90.05 -36.18
CA ARG A 45 -17.27 90.02 -34.73
C ARG A 45 -18.06 88.83 -34.19
N ILE A 46 -17.41 87.99 -33.39
CA ILE A 46 -18.07 86.94 -32.61
C ILE A 46 -18.30 87.50 -31.21
N ILE A 47 -19.56 87.49 -30.81
CA ILE A 47 -20.07 88.18 -29.63
C ILE A 47 -20.70 87.15 -28.68
N LYS A 48 -20.46 87.30 -27.37
CA LYS A 48 -20.95 86.38 -26.33
C LYS A 48 -22.14 86.94 -25.56
N GLY A 49 -23.25 86.20 -25.61
CA GLY A 49 -24.45 86.40 -24.80
C GLY A 49 -25.16 87.75 -24.99
N ALA A 50 -26.23 87.96 -24.22
CA ALA A 50 -27.02 89.20 -24.24
C ALA A 50 -26.22 90.45 -23.81
N GLY A 51 -25.08 90.27 -23.15
CA GLY A 51 -24.16 91.36 -22.74
C GLY A 51 -23.32 91.94 -23.88
N MET A 52 -23.44 91.43 -25.11
CA MET A 52 -22.80 91.97 -26.32
C MET A 52 -21.27 92.15 -26.24
N SER A 53 -20.57 91.27 -25.51
CA SER A 53 -19.11 91.31 -25.38
C SER A 53 -18.40 90.64 -26.57
N ILE A 54 -17.38 91.29 -27.13
CA ILE A 54 -16.63 90.77 -28.30
C ILE A 54 -15.60 89.74 -27.81
N LEU A 55 -15.74 88.48 -28.24
CA LEU A 55 -14.73 87.43 -28.02
C LEU A 55 -13.64 87.46 -29.10
N TYR A 56 -14.04 87.73 -30.34
CA TYR A 56 -13.14 87.73 -31.49
C TYR A 56 -13.62 88.73 -32.54
N GLN A 57 -12.66 89.37 -33.21
CA GLN A 57 -12.91 90.29 -34.31
C GLN A 57 -11.79 90.16 -35.35
N GLU A 58 -12.17 90.14 -36.62
CA GLU A 58 -11.25 90.13 -37.77
C GLU A 58 -11.81 91.00 -38.91
N THR A 59 -10.93 91.44 -39.80
CA THR A 59 -11.31 92.17 -41.02
C THR A 59 -10.71 91.50 -42.25
N HIS A 60 -11.53 91.33 -43.28
CA HIS A 60 -11.17 90.88 -44.62
C HIS A 60 -11.31 92.04 -45.62
N THR A 61 -10.53 92.02 -46.69
CA THR A 61 -10.62 93.00 -47.79
C THR A 61 -10.79 92.32 -49.15
N PRO A 62 -11.89 91.59 -49.38
CA PRO A 62 -12.15 90.93 -50.67
C PRO A 62 -12.39 91.95 -51.79
N THR A 63 -12.22 91.49 -53.03
CA THR A 63 -12.82 92.12 -54.20
C THR A 63 -14.13 91.40 -54.51
N THR A 64 -15.22 92.15 -54.71
CA THR A 64 -16.52 91.59 -55.11
C THR A 64 -16.48 91.08 -56.56
N ASP A 65 -17.29 90.07 -56.89
CA ASP A 65 -17.45 89.63 -58.28
C ASP A 65 -18.35 90.58 -59.10
N ALA A 66 -18.64 90.22 -60.36
CA ALA A 66 -19.54 90.97 -61.25
C ALA A 66 -20.99 91.08 -60.74
N ASN A 67 -21.39 90.27 -59.76
CA ASN A 67 -22.69 90.24 -59.10
C ASN A 67 -22.63 90.74 -57.65
N GLY A 68 -21.52 91.37 -57.22
CA GLY A 68 -21.33 91.88 -55.85
C GLY A 68 -21.01 90.81 -54.81
N MET A 69 -20.76 89.57 -55.23
CA MET A 69 -20.62 88.42 -54.35
C MET A 69 -19.22 88.35 -53.71
N VAL A 70 -19.17 87.94 -52.44
CA VAL A 70 -17.93 87.61 -51.72
C VAL A 70 -18.03 86.24 -51.06
N PHE A 71 -16.90 85.54 -51.02
CA PHE A 71 -16.69 84.29 -50.30
C PHE A 71 -15.55 84.53 -49.31
N LEU A 72 -15.78 84.26 -48.03
CA LEU A 72 -14.86 84.57 -46.93
C LEU A 72 -14.86 83.42 -45.91
N SER A 73 -13.70 83.09 -45.35
CA SER A 73 -13.60 82.15 -44.23
C SER A 73 -13.42 82.93 -42.92
N ILE A 74 -14.39 82.84 -42.02
CA ILE A 74 -14.27 83.49 -40.71
C ILE A 74 -13.24 82.73 -39.88
N GLY A 75 -12.19 83.42 -39.41
CA GLY A 75 -11.03 82.83 -38.74
C GLY A 75 -9.73 82.91 -39.55
N GLU A 76 -9.80 83.21 -40.85
CA GLU A 76 -8.65 83.34 -41.76
C GLU A 76 -8.35 84.82 -42.11
N GLY A 77 -9.05 85.78 -41.49
CA GLY A 77 -8.90 87.22 -41.75
C GLY A 77 -7.79 87.90 -40.95
N THR A 78 -7.63 89.21 -41.15
CA THR A 78 -6.72 90.01 -40.32
C THR A 78 -7.35 90.24 -38.95
N VAL A 79 -6.91 89.48 -37.95
CA VAL A 79 -7.39 89.58 -36.57
C VAL A 79 -7.19 90.99 -36.01
N ASN A 80 -8.24 91.54 -35.40
CA ASN A 80 -8.23 92.84 -34.73
C ASN A 80 -8.40 92.72 -33.21
N ALA A 81 -9.05 91.66 -32.72
CA ALA A 81 -9.18 91.35 -31.29
C ALA A 81 -9.47 89.86 -31.07
N GLY A 82 -9.02 89.32 -29.94
CA GLY A 82 -9.25 87.91 -29.56
C GLY A 82 -8.40 86.90 -30.33
N VAL A 83 -8.65 85.61 -30.09
CA VAL A 83 -8.02 84.47 -30.77
C VAL A 83 -9.12 83.46 -31.09
N PHE A 84 -9.27 83.09 -32.36
CA PHE A 84 -10.39 82.25 -32.82
C PHE A 84 -10.41 80.87 -32.16
N GLU A 85 -9.24 80.24 -32.01
CA GLU A 85 -9.09 78.91 -31.39
C GLU A 85 -9.44 78.89 -29.88
N ASN A 86 -9.44 80.05 -29.21
CA ASN A 86 -9.78 80.17 -27.79
C ASN A 86 -11.29 80.41 -27.56
N ILE A 87 -12.12 80.44 -28.60
CA ILE A 87 -13.58 80.59 -28.47
C ILE A 87 -14.17 79.27 -27.95
N ASN A 88 -14.73 79.30 -26.74
CA ASN A 88 -15.43 78.14 -26.18
C ASN A 88 -16.86 78.03 -26.74
N TRP A 89 -16.98 77.46 -27.94
CA TRP A 89 -18.23 77.19 -28.63
C TRP A 89 -19.23 76.30 -27.85
N GLY A 90 -18.79 75.63 -26.78
CA GLY A 90 -19.64 74.78 -25.94
C GLY A 90 -20.30 75.49 -24.74
N SER A 91 -20.08 76.79 -24.55
CA SER A 91 -20.64 77.56 -23.41
C SER A 91 -21.22 78.90 -23.83
N ASP A 92 -22.48 79.16 -23.43
CA ASP A 92 -23.25 80.39 -23.73
C ASP A 92 -23.57 80.60 -25.22
N ASP A 93 -24.59 81.44 -25.48
CA ASP A 93 -24.99 81.79 -26.84
C ASP A 93 -23.97 82.70 -27.53
N HIS A 94 -23.62 82.35 -28.76
CA HIS A 94 -22.69 83.10 -29.61
C HIS A 94 -23.42 83.77 -30.76
N PHE A 95 -23.01 85.00 -31.10
CA PHE A 95 -23.62 85.79 -32.17
C PHE A 95 -22.56 86.30 -33.14
N LEU A 96 -22.85 86.25 -34.45
CA LEU A 96 -22.06 86.85 -35.52
C LEU A 96 -22.61 88.25 -35.82
N ASN A 97 -21.79 89.29 -35.64
CA ASN A 97 -22.06 90.64 -36.13
C ASN A 97 -21.21 90.92 -37.37
N VAL A 98 -21.85 91.35 -38.46
CA VAL A 98 -21.21 91.61 -39.76
C VAL A 98 -21.23 93.12 -40.02
N ARG A 99 -20.08 93.67 -40.43
CA ARG A 99 -19.95 95.09 -40.79
C ARG A 99 -19.23 95.23 -42.12
N VAL A 100 -19.68 96.14 -42.98
CA VAL A 100 -19.12 96.33 -44.33
C VAL A 100 -18.81 97.81 -44.57
N ASN A 101 -17.73 98.07 -45.30
CA ASN A 101 -17.34 99.39 -45.78
C ASN A 101 -17.18 99.38 -47.31
N THR A 102 -18.03 100.12 -48.00
CA THR A 102 -18.02 100.38 -49.46
C THR A 102 -17.35 101.70 -49.84
N GLY A 103 -16.85 102.45 -48.86
CA GLY A 103 -16.21 103.77 -49.03
C GLY A 103 -16.58 104.79 -47.94
N GLY A 104 -17.75 104.63 -47.32
CA GLY A 104 -18.28 105.55 -46.30
C GLY A 104 -17.95 105.22 -44.83
N GLY A 105 -17.24 104.13 -44.55
CA GLY A 105 -16.97 103.62 -43.20
C GLY A 105 -17.67 102.29 -42.89
N LEU A 106 -17.40 101.71 -41.71
CA LEU A 106 -17.91 100.40 -41.31
C LEU A 106 -19.38 100.45 -40.83
N ILE A 107 -20.30 100.27 -41.76
CA ILE A 107 -21.75 100.16 -41.51
C ILE A 107 -22.07 98.78 -40.92
N ASN A 108 -23.01 98.71 -39.97
CA ASN A 108 -23.47 97.46 -39.39
C ASN A 108 -24.55 96.82 -40.27
N MET A 109 -24.33 95.57 -40.71
CA MET A 109 -25.24 94.82 -41.57
C MET A 109 -26.13 93.82 -40.81
N GLY A 110 -25.97 93.73 -39.48
CA GLY A 110 -26.82 92.94 -38.61
C GLY A 110 -26.05 92.03 -37.64
N THR A 111 -26.79 91.43 -36.72
CA THR A 111 -26.28 90.45 -35.76
C THR A 111 -27.18 89.22 -35.76
N THR A 112 -26.62 88.03 -35.98
CA THR A 112 -27.33 86.75 -36.03
C THR A 112 -26.76 85.77 -35.02
N GLN A 113 -27.59 84.91 -34.43
CA GLN A 113 -27.15 83.87 -33.48
C GLN A 113 -26.57 82.67 -34.24
N PHE A 114 -25.50 82.07 -33.71
CA PHE A 114 -25.05 80.75 -34.13
C PHE A 114 -25.96 79.69 -33.50
N ASN A 115 -26.69 78.95 -34.34
CA ASN A 115 -27.48 77.80 -33.90
C ASN A 115 -26.66 76.52 -34.05
N THR A 116 -26.42 75.81 -32.95
CA THR A 116 -25.61 74.58 -32.93
C THR A 116 -26.36 73.41 -33.57
N VAL A 117 -25.67 72.66 -34.46
CA VAL A 117 -26.19 71.39 -35.00
C VAL A 117 -26.06 70.25 -33.98
N PRO A 118 -27.02 69.31 -33.88
CA PRO A 118 -27.04 68.28 -32.83
C PRO A 118 -25.75 67.45 -32.69
N TYR A 119 -25.06 67.17 -33.80
CA TYR A 119 -23.83 66.39 -33.80
C TYR A 119 -22.65 67.06 -33.08
N ALA A 120 -22.58 68.39 -33.02
CA ALA A 120 -21.47 69.09 -32.35
C ALA A 120 -21.46 68.89 -30.83
N LEU A 121 -22.63 68.63 -30.22
CA LEU A 121 -22.76 68.42 -28.78
C LEU A 121 -22.09 67.12 -28.30
N HIS A 122 -21.95 66.11 -29.18
CA HIS A 122 -21.45 64.78 -28.82
C HIS A 122 -19.92 64.63 -28.87
N SER A 123 -19.19 65.64 -29.37
CA SER A 123 -17.73 65.57 -29.47
C SER A 123 -17.00 65.52 -28.12
N LYS A 124 -17.67 65.87 -27.01
CA LYS A 124 -17.12 65.82 -25.65
C LYS A 124 -17.12 64.41 -25.03
N THR A 125 -17.87 63.47 -25.60
CA THR A 125 -18.03 62.10 -25.09
C THR A 125 -16.96 61.10 -25.59
N ALA A 126 -16.03 61.54 -26.45
CA ALA A 126 -15.04 60.67 -27.09
C ALA A 126 -13.69 60.57 -26.35
N GLU A 127 -13.47 61.38 -25.31
CA GLU A 127 -12.16 61.49 -24.63
C GLU A 127 -11.90 60.36 -23.60
N THR A 128 -12.93 59.56 -23.26
CA THR A 128 -12.83 58.43 -22.32
C THR A 128 -12.60 57.06 -22.99
N ALA A 129 -12.29 57.03 -24.29
CA ALA A 129 -11.98 55.78 -25.01
C ALA A 129 -10.49 55.37 -24.85
N LEU A 130 -10.09 54.99 -23.62
CA LEU A 130 -8.82 54.30 -23.40
C LEU A 130 -9.04 52.78 -23.33
N ASN A 131 -8.55 52.11 -24.37
CA ASN A 131 -8.51 50.65 -24.62
C ASN A 131 -9.83 49.97 -25.06
N PRO A 132 -9.94 49.61 -26.37
CA PRO A 132 -10.93 48.65 -26.84
C PRO A 132 -10.42 47.22 -26.63
N ASP A 133 -10.64 46.68 -25.44
CA ASP A 133 -10.61 45.22 -25.16
C ASP A 133 -11.55 44.96 -23.97
N ASP A 134 -12.82 45.36 -24.17
CA ASP A 134 -13.84 45.61 -23.12
C ASP A 134 -14.57 44.32 -22.70
N ASP A 135 -13.88 43.18 -22.73
CA ASP A 135 -14.43 41.86 -22.35
C ASP A 135 -14.70 41.76 -20.84
N TRP A 136 -14.07 42.61 -20.01
CA TRP A 136 -14.04 42.48 -18.54
C TRP A 136 -14.64 43.71 -17.86
N THR A 137 -15.86 43.60 -17.32
CA THR A 137 -16.55 44.68 -16.58
C THR A 137 -15.97 44.90 -15.18
N VAL A 138 -14.93 45.74 -15.08
CA VAL A 138 -14.23 46.01 -13.81
C VAL A 138 -15.04 46.93 -12.88
N SER A 139 -15.83 46.34 -11.99
CA SER A 139 -16.49 47.07 -10.89
C SER A 139 -15.52 47.30 -9.71
N GLY A 140 -14.65 48.30 -9.86
CA GLY A 140 -13.65 48.72 -8.86
C GLY A 140 -12.36 47.86 -8.83
N ASN A 141 -11.41 48.23 -7.97
CA ASN A 141 -10.04 47.68 -7.94
C ASN A 141 -9.94 46.24 -7.36
N LYS A 142 -10.71 45.28 -7.89
CA LYS A 142 -10.69 43.88 -7.44
C LYS A 142 -9.84 42.95 -8.32
N ILE A 143 -9.65 43.30 -9.58
CA ILE A 143 -8.88 42.54 -10.56
C ILE A 143 -7.75 43.42 -11.09
N TYR A 144 -6.54 42.89 -11.14
CA TYR A 144 -5.32 43.58 -11.55
C TYR A 144 -4.61 42.76 -12.62
N ARG A 145 -4.15 43.40 -13.71
CA ARG A 145 -3.36 42.75 -14.76
C ARG A 145 -1.95 43.35 -14.78
N ALA A 146 -0.96 42.60 -14.35
CA ALA A 146 0.45 43.02 -14.35
C ALA A 146 1.21 42.23 -15.42
N SER A 147 1.46 42.85 -16.57
CA SER A 147 2.35 42.36 -17.65
C SER A 147 2.23 40.85 -18.01
N GLY A 148 1.01 40.32 -18.04
CA GLY A 148 0.73 38.92 -18.37
C GLY A 148 -0.14 38.22 -17.33
N ASP A 149 0.12 38.48 -16.05
CA ASP A 149 -0.49 37.78 -14.92
C ASP A 149 -1.74 38.51 -14.40
N VAL A 150 -2.67 37.75 -13.80
CA VAL A 150 -3.95 38.23 -13.25
C VAL A 150 -3.94 38.08 -11.72
N GLY A 151 -4.00 39.19 -11.00
CA GLY A 151 -4.23 39.23 -9.56
C GLY A 151 -5.69 39.49 -9.24
N ILE A 152 -6.29 38.68 -8.36
CA ILE A 152 -7.60 38.94 -7.75
C ILE A 152 -7.36 39.23 -6.27
N GLY A 153 -7.66 40.46 -5.83
CA GLY A 153 -7.34 40.93 -4.48
C GLY A 153 -5.86 41.28 -4.23
N THR A 154 -5.01 41.27 -5.26
CA THR A 154 -3.58 41.65 -5.16
C THR A 154 -3.10 42.42 -6.38
N THR A 155 -2.36 43.51 -6.15
CA THR A 155 -1.69 44.33 -7.19
C THR A 155 -0.47 43.65 -7.80
N ASP A 156 0.16 42.75 -7.03
CA ASP A 156 1.44 42.12 -7.36
C ASP A 156 1.23 40.60 -7.48
N PRO A 157 0.64 40.11 -8.58
CA PRO A 157 0.58 38.68 -8.87
C PRO A 157 2.00 38.12 -9.03
N ASN A 158 2.23 36.91 -8.52
CA ASN A 158 3.49 36.17 -8.63
C ASN A 158 3.31 34.82 -9.36
N SER A 159 2.16 34.67 -10.01
CA SER A 159 1.69 33.53 -10.79
C SER A 159 0.64 34.04 -11.79
N LEU A 160 0.49 33.33 -12.91
CA LEU A 160 -0.47 33.64 -14.00
C LEU A 160 -1.88 34.00 -13.49
N LEU A 161 -2.32 33.34 -12.41
CA LEU A 161 -3.46 33.72 -11.60
C LEU A 161 -3.05 33.70 -10.12
N HIS A 162 -3.25 34.80 -9.39
CA HIS A 162 -3.00 34.91 -7.94
C HIS A 162 -4.27 35.44 -7.25
N LEU A 163 -4.97 34.55 -6.53
CA LEU A 163 -6.09 34.93 -5.66
C LEU A 163 -5.55 35.24 -4.25
N LYS A 164 -5.90 36.39 -3.70
CA LYS A 164 -5.49 36.81 -2.36
C LYS A 164 -6.61 37.53 -1.62
N ALA A 165 -7.10 36.90 -0.55
CA ALA A 165 -8.04 37.50 0.40
C ALA A 165 -7.40 37.57 1.81
N PRO A 166 -7.67 38.63 2.59
CA PRO A 166 -7.24 38.69 3.98
C PRO A 166 -8.14 37.80 4.86
N GLY A 167 -7.62 36.63 5.27
CA GLY A 167 -8.36 35.69 6.12
C GLY A 167 -9.34 34.82 5.34
N PHE A 168 -8.87 34.21 4.26
CA PHE A 168 -9.58 33.38 3.29
C PHE A 168 -10.69 32.49 3.93
N GLN A 169 -11.95 32.82 3.61
CA GLN A 169 -13.13 32.05 4.02
C GLN A 169 -13.69 31.21 2.88
N ILE A 170 -14.70 30.40 3.17
CA ILE A 170 -15.55 29.76 2.15
C ILE A 170 -16.18 30.87 1.29
N GLY A 171 -15.90 30.86 -0.01
CA GLY A 171 -16.35 31.88 -0.97
C GLY A 171 -15.27 32.85 -1.46
N ASP A 172 -14.13 32.98 -0.77
CA ASP A 172 -13.01 33.84 -1.23
C ASP A 172 -12.14 33.17 -2.32
N GLY A 173 -12.39 31.90 -2.61
CA GLY A 173 -11.64 31.08 -3.56
C GLY A 173 -12.25 30.97 -4.94
N ILE A 174 -12.01 29.84 -5.60
CA ILE A 174 -12.66 29.52 -6.87
C ILE A 174 -14.01 28.89 -6.53
N HIS A 175 -15.08 29.62 -6.85
CA HIS A 175 -16.47 29.21 -6.68
C HIS A 175 -17.04 28.72 -8.01
N PHE A 176 -17.69 27.56 -7.99
CA PHE A 176 -18.37 26.95 -9.11
C PHE A 176 -19.86 26.79 -8.74
N GLU A 177 -20.67 27.73 -9.20
CA GLU A 177 -22.13 27.71 -9.07
C GLU A 177 -22.80 27.08 -10.30
N THR A 178 -24.00 26.51 -10.12
CA THR A 178 -24.88 26.12 -11.23
C THR A 178 -26.20 26.89 -11.16
N SER A 179 -26.71 27.32 -12.31
CA SER A 179 -27.85 28.24 -12.35
C SER A 179 -29.13 27.63 -11.75
N GLY A 180 -29.49 28.06 -10.55
CA GLY A 180 -30.77 27.74 -9.90
C GLY A 180 -30.73 26.66 -8.80
N ALA A 181 -29.55 26.16 -8.42
CA ALA A 181 -29.39 25.34 -7.22
C ALA A 181 -29.22 26.23 -5.98
N THR A 182 -29.89 25.90 -4.88
CA THR A 182 -29.64 26.52 -3.56
C THR A 182 -28.97 25.48 -2.67
N GLY A 183 -27.63 25.53 -2.55
CA GLY A 183 -26.88 24.67 -1.62
C GLY A 183 -26.12 23.49 -2.24
N GLU A 184 -25.65 23.59 -3.48
CA GLU A 184 -24.76 22.59 -4.12
C GLU A 184 -23.48 23.22 -4.71
N ASP A 185 -23.11 24.41 -4.24
CA ASP A 185 -21.98 25.14 -4.80
C ASP A 185 -20.65 24.50 -4.40
N TRP A 186 -19.71 24.47 -5.33
CA TRP A 186 -18.38 23.91 -5.11
C TRP A 186 -17.34 25.01 -4.92
N TYR A 187 -16.51 24.82 -3.89
CA TYR A 187 -15.45 25.76 -3.52
C TYR A 187 -14.09 25.06 -3.50
N ILE A 188 -13.12 25.67 -4.17
CA ILE A 188 -11.69 25.40 -3.99
C ILE A 188 -11.09 26.59 -3.25
N TYR A 189 -10.73 26.39 -1.98
CA TYR A 189 -10.34 27.48 -1.09
C TYR A 189 -9.22 27.08 -0.12
N MET A 190 -8.48 28.07 0.38
CA MET A 190 -7.59 27.90 1.52
C MET A 190 -8.39 28.20 2.79
N ASN A 191 -8.24 27.41 3.85
CA ASN A 191 -8.88 27.70 5.15
C ASN A 191 -7.94 28.52 6.08
N GLU A 192 -8.40 28.79 7.31
CA GLU A 192 -7.65 29.56 8.31
C GLU A 192 -6.34 28.89 8.78
N THR A 193 -6.17 27.58 8.56
CA THR A 193 -4.94 26.81 8.85
C THR A 193 -3.98 26.73 7.66
N ASP A 194 -4.25 27.48 6.58
CA ASP A 194 -3.57 27.45 5.28
C ASP A 194 -3.64 26.07 4.57
N ASP A 195 -4.66 25.26 4.83
CA ASP A 195 -4.89 23.99 4.14
C ASP A 195 -5.76 24.18 2.89
N LEU A 196 -5.49 23.41 1.83
CA LEU A 196 -6.27 23.47 0.58
C LEU A 196 -7.49 22.55 0.69
N ASN A 197 -8.68 23.10 0.51
CA ASN A 197 -9.95 22.43 0.74
C ASN A 197 -10.81 22.40 -0.53
N PHE A 198 -11.44 21.26 -0.76
CA PHE A 198 -12.48 21.02 -1.76
C PHE A 198 -13.77 20.71 -1.01
N ARG A 199 -14.77 21.58 -1.17
CA ARG A 199 -16.00 21.56 -0.37
C ARG A 199 -17.22 21.77 -1.24
N ASN A 200 -18.32 21.11 -0.89
CA ASN A 200 -19.66 21.56 -1.24
C ASN A 200 -20.39 22.07 0.02
N ASP A 201 -21.49 22.80 -0.14
CA ASP A 201 -22.18 23.44 0.99
C ASP A 201 -22.55 22.47 2.13
N ALA A 202 -22.82 21.21 1.80
CA ALA A 202 -23.22 20.17 2.75
C ALA A 202 -22.06 19.48 3.49
N PHE A 203 -20.88 19.31 2.86
CA PHE A 203 -19.78 18.50 3.41
C PHE A 203 -18.37 19.00 3.05
N GLU A 204 -17.46 18.93 4.01
CA GLU A 204 -16.02 18.96 3.76
C GLU A 204 -15.64 17.67 3.01
N THR A 205 -15.39 17.80 1.70
CA THR A 205 -15.23 16.62 0.83
C THR A 205 -13.80 16.11 0.86
N ILE A 206 -12.81 17.00 0.61
CA ILE A 206 -11.38 16.67 0.67
C ILE A 206 -10.59 17.85 1.25
N SER A 207 -9.71 17.57 2.21
CA SER A 207 -8.75 18.54 2.76
C SER A 207 -7.32 18.07 2.55
N PHE A 208 -6.43 18.97 2.11
CA PHE A 208 -5.00 18.75 1.92
C PHE A 208 -4.23 19.59 2.92
N GLN A 209 -3.76 18.96 4.01
CA GLN A 209 -3.09 19.67 5.08
C GLN A 209 -1.70 20.17 4.64
N LYS A 210 -1.45 21.48 4.69
CA LYS A 210 -0.17 22.12 4.31
C LYS A 210 0.97 21.70 5.22
N ASN A 211 0.70 21.57 6.51
CA ASN A 211 1.75 21.35 7.53
C ASN A 211 2.18 19.88 7.63
N THR A 212 1.29 18.94 7.35
CA THR A 212 1.56 17.50 7.44
C THR A 212 1.71 16.83 6.09
N GLY A 213 1.10 17.37 5.03
CA GLY A 213 0.94 16.70 3.74
C GLY A 213 -0.02 15.50 3.80
N ASN A 214 -0.93 15.46 4.78
CA ASN A 214 -1.96 14.44 4.91
C ASN A 214 -3.21 14.83 4.09
N ILE A 215 -3.94 13.83 3.61
CA ILE A 215 -5.22 14.01 2.90
C ILE A 215 -6.35 13.48 3.78
N GLY A 216 -7.29 14.35 4.14
CA GLY A 216 -8.55 13.99 4.77
C GLY A 216 -9.67 13.91 3.72
N ILE A 217 -10.49 12.87 3.78
CA ILE A 217 -11.73 12.75 3.01
C ILE A 217 -12.87 12.62 4.01
N GLY A 218 -13.82 13.57 3.99
CA GLY A 218 -14.86 13.70 5.04
C GLY A 218 -14.37 14.31 6.35
N THR A 219 -13.08 14.68 6.46
CA THR A 219 -12.46 15.18 7.70
C THR A 219 -11.38 16.22 7.40
N THR A 220 -11.21 17.18 8.30
CA THR A 220 -10.17 18.23 8.25
C THR A 220 -8.98 17.96 9.19
N ASP A 221 -9.05 16.92 10.03
CA ASP A 221 -7.95 16.49 10.92
C ASP A 221 -7.49 15.03 10.65
N PRO A 222 -6.88 14.74 9.49
CA PRO A 222 -6.32 13.43 9.17
C PRO A 222 -5.10 13.04 10.04
N ASP A 223 -5.26 12.00 10.86
CA ASP A 223 -4.19 11.41 11.69
C ASP A 223 -3.23 10.49 10.91
N ALA A 224 -3.65 10.04 9.71
CA ALA A 224 -2.87 9.25 8.76
C ALA A 224 -2.63 10.00 7.45
N LYS A 225 -1.69 9.51 6.62
CA LYS A 225 -1.37 10.10 5.30
C LYS A 225 -2.58 10.21 4.37
N LEU A 226 -3.50 9.25 4.47
CA LEU A 226 -4.84 9.30 3.91
C LEU A 226 -5.80 8.84 5.01
N HIS A 227 -6.64 9.74 5.51
CA HIS A 227 -7.71 9.43 6.45
C HIS A 227 -9.06 9.61 5.74
N VAL A 228 -9.88 8.56 5.72
CA VAL A 228 -11.25 8.60 5.18
C VAL A 228 -12.22 8.44 6.34
N GLU A 229 -12.89 9.52 6.72
CA GLU A 229 -13.95 9.49 7.73
C GLU A 229 -15.26 9.01 7.09
N GLY A 230 -15.33 7.70 6.83
CA GLY A 230 -16.43 7.06 6.12
C GLY A 230 -16.06 5.69 5.54
N ASN A 231 -16.91 5.18 4.65
CA ASN A 231 -16.68 3.88 4.00
C ASN A 231 -15.79 4.02 2.75
N LEU A 232 -14.65 3.34 2.73
CA LEU A 232 -13.82 3.19 1.53
C LEU A 232 -14.38 2.09 0.61
N LYS A 233 -14.69 2.42 -0.64
CA LYS A 233 -15.07 1.46 -1.68
C LYS A 233 -13.96 1.33 -2.73
N LEU A 234 -13.20 0.24 -2.67
CA LEU A 234 -12.17 -0.10 -3.66
C LEU A 234 -12.73 -1.11 -4.67
N VAL A 235 -12.72 -0.76 -5.97
CA VAL A 235 -13.14 -1.62 -7.08
C VAL A 235 -11.98 -1.78 -8.05
N ASP A 236 -11.36 -2.96 -8.06
CA ASP A 236 -10.29 -3.34 -9.00
C ASP A 236 -10.76 -4.41 -10.02
N GLY A 237 -12.02 -4.83 -9.94
CA GLY A 237 -12.61 -5.89 -10.75
C GLY A 237 -12.55 -7.27 -10.10
N THR A 238 -11.83 -7.44 -8.99
CA THR A 238 -11.60 -8.71 -8.30
C THR A 238 -12.31 -8.85 -6.95
N GLN A 239 -13.00 -7.78 -6.51
CA GLN A 239 -13.83 -7.78 -5.31
C GLN A 239 -15.00 -8.78 -5.41
N ALA A 240 -15.18 -9.62 -4.37
CA ALA A 240 -16.24 -10.62 -4.27
C ALA A 240 -16.63 -10.90 -2.80
N VAL A 241 -17.77 -11.56 -2.59
CA VAL A 241 -18.19 -12.03 -1.26
C VAL A 241 -17.15 -13.04 -0.73
N GLY A 242 -16.72 -12.87 0.52
CA GLY A 242 -15.69 -13.72 1.13
C GLY A 242 -14.24 -13.30 0.83
N ARG A 243 -14.03 -12.16 0.16
CA ARG A 243 -12.70 -11.56 -0.03
C ARG A 243 -12.40 -10.48 0.99
N VAL A 244 -11.12 -10.34 1.32
CA VAL A 244 -10.57 -9.32 2.22
C VAL A 244 -9.52 -8.49 1.48
N LEU A 245 -9.41 -7.22 1.82
CA LEU A 245 -8.35 -6.36 1.30
C LEU A 245 -7.07 -6.63 2.09
N THR A 246 -6.00 -7.04 1.40
CA THR A 246 -4.68 -7.27 2.02
C THR A 246 -3.60 -6.46 1.31
N SER A 247 -2.52 -6.15 2.03
CA SER A 247 -1.33 -5.50 1.48
C SER A 247 -0.28 -6.54 1.11
N ASN A 248 0.39 -6.34 -0.03
CA ASN A 248 1.66 -7.02 -0.32
C ASN A 248 2.83 -6.38 0.46
N ALA A 249 4.05 -6.89 0.26
CA ALA A 249 5.27 -6.39 0.91
C ALA A 249 5.67 -4.96 0.50
N ASP A 250 5.20 -4.47 -0.65
CA ASP A 250 5.46 -3.12 -1.17
C ASP A 250 4.39 -2.10 -0.74
N GLY A 251 3.40 -2.51 0.06
CA GLY A 251 2.28 -1.66 0.48
C GLY A 251 1.09 -1.62 -0.49
N LEU A 252 1.11 -2.41 -1.57
CA LEU A 252 0.03 -2.43 -2.56
C LEU A 252 -1.15 -3.27 -2.04
N ALA A 253 -2.30 -2.61 -1.87
CA ALA A 253 -3.56 -3.24 -1.48
C ALA A 253 -4.23 -3.97 -2.66
N SER A 254 -4.78 -5.16 -2.42
CA SER A 254 -5.57 -5.93 -3.40
C SER A 254 -6.60 -6.83 -2.71
N TRP A 255 -7.68 -7.20 -3.39
CA TRP A 255 -8.63 -8.18 -2.86
C TRP A 255 -8.07 -9.60 -2.99
N GLN A 256 -7.92 -10.27 -1.85
CA GLN A 256 -7.54 -11.67 -1.77
C GLN A 256 -8.70 -12.49 -1.20
N ASP A 257 -8.73 -13.79 -1.50
CA ASP A 257 -9.62 -14.71 -0.81
C ASP A 257 -9.31 -14.67 0.70
N ALA A 258 -10.34 -14.65 1.55
CA ALA A 258 -10.13 -14.75 2.98
C ALA A 258 -9.42 -16.07 3.28
N VAL A 259 -8.20 -15.97 3.82
CA VAL A 259 -7.47 -17.14 4.33
C VAL A 259 -8.23 -17.63 5.56
N VAL A 260 -9.16 -18.55 5.32
CA VAL A 260 -9.66 -19.43 6.35
C VAL A 260 -8.51 -20.33 6.77
N ASP A 261 -7.97 -20.05 7.95
CA ASP A 261 -7.57 -21.14 8.84
C ASP A 261 -8.81 -22.03 8.96
N ASP A 262 -8.74 -23.24 8.41
CA ASP A 262 -9.84 -24.21 8.43
C ASP A 262 -10.06 -24.78 9.85
N GLY A 263 -9.16 -24.46 10.79
CA GLY A 263 -9.24 -24.88 12.18
C GLY A 263 -8.78 -26.31 12.40
N ASP A 264 -8.25 -26.99 11.36
CA ASP A 264 -7.81 -28.36 11.47
C ASP A 264 -6.57 -28.51 12.37
N TRP A 265 -5.74 -27.46 12.52
CA TRP A 265 -4.52 -27.51 13.35
C TRP A 265 -4.40 -26.33 14.33
N VAL A 266 -4.92 -26.53 15.54
CA VAL A 266 -4.93 -25.49 16.59
C VAL A 266 -3.63 -25.52 17.40
N THR A 267 -3.02 -24.35 17.55
CA THR A 267 -1.91 -24.11 18.48
C THR A 267 -2.45 -23.71 19.86
N ALA A 268 -1.96 -24.36 20.93
CA ALA A 268 -2.38 -24.10 22.30
C ALA A 268 -1.18 -24.16 23.26
N GLY A 269 -0.57 -22.99 23.49
CA GLY A 269 0.71 -22.91 24.21
C GLY A 269 1.82 -23.62 23.41
N PRO A 270 2.56 -24.58 24.00
CA PRO A 270 3.58 -25.34 23.30
C PRO A 270 3.01 -26.49 22.42
N ASN A 271 1.69 -26.70 22.42
CA ASN A 271 1.04 -27.85 21.78
C ASN A 271 0.45 -27.50 20.41
N ILE A 272 0.49 -28.46 19.49
CA ILE A 272 -0.30 -28.48 18.24
C ILE A 272 -1.24 -29.69 18.32
N HIS A 273 -2.51 -29.50 17.98
CA HIS A 273 -3.51 -30.57 18.00
C HIS A 273 -4.57 -30.38 16.91
N ASN A 274 -5.30 -31.45 16.59
CA ASN A 274 -6.43 -31.34 15.67
C ASN A 274 -7.56 -30.55 16.33
N GLY A 275 -7.95 -29.42 15.74
CA GLY A 275 -9.03 -28.56 16.26
C GLY A 275 -10.45 -29.06 15.94
N ASN A 276 -10.62 -29.84 14.87
CA ASN A 276 -11.93 -30.33 14.42
C ASN A 276 -12.44 -31.57 15.21
N GLY A 277 -11.64 -32.09 16.14
CA GLY A 277 -11.99 -33.24 16.99
C GLY A 277 -12.02 -34.60 16.28
N GLY A 278 -11.73 -34.63 14.97
CA GLY A 278 -11.62 -35.84 14.17
C GLY A 278 -10.30 -36.60 14.37
N ASN A 279 -10.22 -37.76 13.72
CA ASN A 279 -9.01 -38.56 13.67
C ASN A 279 -7.94 -37.93 12.76
N VAL A 280 -6.66 -37.97 13.15
CA VAL A 280 -5.53 -37.56 12.31
C VAL A 280 -5.12 -38.70 11.37
N GLY A 281 -5.26 -38.48 10.07
CA GLY A 281 -4.74 -39.38 9.03
C GLY A 281 -3.42 -38.89 8.46
N ILE A 282 -2.35 -39.67 8.61
CA ILE A 282 -1.07 -39.44 7.91
C ILE A 282 -0.98 -40.49 6.79
N GLY A 283 -1.05 -40.04 5.54
CA GLY A 283 -1.08 -40.95 4.37
C GLY A 283 -2.45 -41.61 4.10
N THR A 284 -3.52 -41.18 4.79
CA THR A 284 -4.90 -41.66 4.55
C THR A 284 -5.92 -40.55 4.78
N ALA A 285 -6.89 -40.42 3.88
CA ALA A 285 -8.05 -39.54 4.03
C ALA A 285 -9.22 -40.22 4.77
N SER A 286 -9.06 -41.48 5.19
CA SER A 286 -10.05 -42.23 5.96
C SER A 286 -9.38 -42.90 7.17
N PRO A 287 -8.97 -42.12 8.18
CA PRO A 287 -8.37 -42.63 9.41
C PRO A 287 -9.38 -43.41 10.27
N SER A 288 -9.06 -44.66 10.62
CA SER A 288 -9.91 -45.59 11.36
C SER A 288 -9.61 -45.64 12.86
N GLY A 289 -8.77 -44.73 13.34
CA GLY A 289 -8.39 -44.53 14.74
C GLY A 289 -7.80 -43.14 14.90
N THR A 290 -7.71 -42.66 16.15
CA THR A 290 -7.37 -41.25 16.50
C THR A 290 -6.10 -40.73 15.84
N LEU A 291 -5.09 -41.60 15.67
CA LEU A 291 -3.96 -41.39 14.77
C LEU A 291 -3.81 -42.62 13.88
N HIS A 292 -4.07 -42.48 12.57
CA HIS A 292 -3.84 -43.54 11.58
C HIS A 292 -2.70 -43.11 10.65
N ILE A 293 -1.51 -43.72 10.84
CA ILE A 293 -0.38 -43.56 9.94
C ILE A 293 -0.39 -44.70 8.92
N LYS A 294 -0.82 -44.40 7.69
CA LYS A 294 -0.78 -45.34 6.56
C LYS A 294 0.46 -45.06 5.72
N ASN A 295 1.46 -45.91 5.85
CA ASN A 295 2.66 -45.85 5.05
C ASN A 295 2.46 -46.50 3.68
N THR A 296 2.85 -45.81 2.61
CA THR A 296 2.75 -46.27 1.22
C THR A 296 4.11 -46.38 0.52
N GLY A 297 5.20 -45.99 1.19
CA GLY A 297 6.57 -46.07 0.68
C GLY A 297 7.31 -47.32 1.18
N THR A 298 8.36 -47.73 0.48
CA THR A 298 9.07 -49.00 0.73
C THR A 298 10.24 -48.93 1.71
N VAL A 299 10.77 -47.73 2.04
CA VAL A 299 12.08 -47.59 2.75
C VAL A 299 12.08 -46.60 3.93
N VAL A 300 10.91 -46.12 4.38
CA VAL A 300 10.80 -45.17 5.52
C VAL A 300 9.89 -45.77 6.59
N PRO A 301 10.26 -45.79 7.88
CA PRO A 301 9.34 -46.23 8.93
C PRO A 301 8.11 -45.32 9.03
N ALA A 302 6.94 -45.90 9.31
CA ALA A 302 5.68 -45.18 9.46
C ALA A 302 5.75 -44.20 10.66
N LEU A 303 6.30 -44.66 11.77
CA LEU A 303 6.57 -43.88 12.97
C LEU A 303 8.04 -44.05 13.34
N ARG A 304 8.73 -42.95 13.66
CA ARG A 304 10.12 -42.94 14.12
C ARG A 304 10.29 -41.93 15.25
N ILE A 305 10.77 -42.39 16.39
CA ILE A 305 11.21 -41.55 17.50
C ILE A 305 12.75 -41.63 17.54
N GLN A 306 13.41 -40.48 17.58
CA GLN A 306 14.87 -40.37 17.63
C GLN A 306 15.30 -39.40 18.73
N ASN A 307 16.50 -39.59 19.26
CA ASN A 307 17.11 -38.64 20.19
C ASN A 307 17.73 -37.43 19.45
N SER A 308 18.28 -36.48 20.21
CA SER A 308 18.98 -35.30 19.68
C SER A 308 20.24 -35.62 18.84
N SER A 309 20.81 -36.82 18.97
CA SER A 309 21.91 -37.29 18.12
C SER A 309 21.44 -38.03 16.85
N GLY A 310 20.15 -37.97 16.51
CA GLY A 310 19.55 -38.60 15.32
C GLY A 310 19.38 -40.12 15.41
N ALA A 311 19.69 -40.74 16.55
CA ALA A 311 19.61 -42.18 16.74
C ALA A 311 18.17 -42.61 17.04
N THR A 312 17.63 -43.53 16.24
CA THR A 312 16.29 -44.10 16.42
C THR A 312 16.19 -44.85 17.75
N LYS A 313 15.15 -44.56 18.53
CA LYS A 313 14.83 -45.24 19.80
C LYS A 313 13.52 -46.02 19.74
N PHE A 314 12.63 -45.70 18.80
CA PHE A 314 11.46 -46.50 18.47
C PHE A 314 11.16 -46.34 16.97
N SER A 315 10.84 -47.43 16.26
CA SER A 315 10.25 -47.32 14.92
C SER A 315 9.24 -48.43 14.59
N VAL A 316 8.27 -48.11 13.74
CA VAL A 316 7.40 -49.08 13.06
C VAL A 316 7.80 -49.10 11.59
N ASN A 317 8.33 -50.23 11.11
CA ASN A 317 8.95 -50.36 9.80
C ASN A 317 7.94 -50.78 8.71
N THR A 318 8.38 -50.72 7.45
CA THR A 318 7.55 -51.05 6.27
C THR A 318 7.15 -52.53 6.19
N ASN A 319 7.90 -53.41 6.84
CA ASN A 319 7.59 -54.84 6.97
C ASN A 319 6.67 -55.16 8.17
N GLY A 320 6.03 -54.16 8.78
CA GLY A 320 5.22 -54.30 9.99
C GLY A 320 6.03 -54.53 11.28
N GLY A 321 7.34 -54.74 11.17
CA GLY A 321 8.22 -54.96 12.31
C GLY A 321 8.41 -53.70 13.17
N THR A 322 8.39 -53.86 14.49
CA THR A 322 8.63 -52.77 15.45
C THR A 322 10.04 -52.90 16.04
N THR A 323 10.74 -51.78 16.19
CA THR A 323 12.08 -51.73 16.80
C THR A 323 12.11 -50.84 18.04
N ILE A 324 12.92 -51.22 19.05
CA ILE A 324 13.14 -50.43 20.27
C ILE A 324 14.65 -50.36 20.56
N GLY A 325 15.19 -49.15 20.74
CA GLY A 325 16.58 -48.87 21.16
C GLY A 325 17.65 -48.84 20.05
N ILE A 326 17.31 -49.16 18.79
CA ILE A 326 18.25 -49.79 17.85
C ILE A 326 19.14 -48.87 16.97
N ASN A 327 18.96 -47.55 17.03
CA ASN A 327 19.64 -46.52 16.23
C ASN A 327 19.35 -46.52 14.70
N ASN A 328 19.62 -47.60 13.97
CA ASN A 328 19.31 -47.80 12.52
C ASN A 328 17.81 -48.22 12.34
N THR A 329 17.27 -48.35 11.12
CA THR A 329 15.86 -48.80 10.91
C THR A 329 15.74 -50.25 10.42
N THR A 330 16.81 -50.87 9.93
CA THR A 330 16.78 -52.16 9.21
C THR A 330 16.96 -53.39 10.11
N GLY A 331 16.32 -53.43 11.29
CA GLY A 331 16.59 -54.45 12.33
C GLY A 331 15.42 -55.35 12.76
N ALA A 332 14.16 -54.98 12.52
CA ALA A 332 13.03 -55.81 12.96
C ALA A 332 12.71 -56.94 11.97
N PRO A 333 12.40 -58.15 12.46
CA PRO A 333 11.78 -59.18 11.64
C PRO A 333 10.37 -58.74 11.18
N ASP A 334 9.92 -59.31 10.07
CA ASP A 334 8.61 -59.04 9.49
C ASP A 334 7.49 -59.32 10.51
N ASN A 335 6.62 -58.33 10.74
CA ASN A 335 5.55 -58.35 11.74
C ASN A 335 5.98 -58.72 13.19
N GLY A 336 7.26 -58.58 13.55
CA GLY A 336 7.77 -58.92 14.89
C GLY A 336 8.35 -57.72 15.65
N LEU A 337 8.76 -57.97 16.90
CA LEU A 337 9.42 -56.99 17.78
C LEU A 337 10.92 -57.28 17.87
N PHE A 338 11.76 -56.27 17.65
CA PHE A 338 13.19 -56.34 17.90
C PHE A 338 13.62 -55.25 18.90
N VAL A 339 14.16 -55.67 20.04
CA VAL A 339 14.68 -54.78 21.08
C VAL A 339 16.20 -54.89 21.10
N ALA A 340 16.92 -53.79 20.82
CA ALA A 340 18.36 -53.74 21.04
C ALA A 340 18.63 -53.19 22.44
N GLY A 341 19.07 -54.08 23.33
CA GLY A 341 19.37 -53.77 24.73
C GLY A 341 18.62 -54.70 25.67
N ALA A 342 18.67 -54.35 26.96
CA ALA A 342 17.98 -55.07 28.01
C ALA A 342 16.47 -54.82 27.99
N VAL A 343 15.70 -55.84 28.35
CA VAL A 343 14.29 -55.74 28.71
C VAL A 343 14.15 -56.04 30.20
N THR A 344 13.57 -55.13 30.98
CA THR A 344 13.16 -55.41 32.36
C THR A 344 11.63 -55.41 32.47
N ILE A 345 11.09 -56.32 33.27
CA ILE A 345 9.65 -56.47 33.53
C ILE A 345 9.48 -56.55 35.05
N GLY A 346 8.59 -55.74 35.62
CA GLY A 346 8.37 -55.66 37.08
C GLY A 346 9.45 -54.89 37.86
N THR A 347 10.67 -54.78 37.33
CA THR A 347 11.84 -54.20 38.02
C THR A 347 12.58 -53.11 37.23
N THR A 348 13.27 -52.22 37.94
CA THR A 348 14.28 -51.30 37.41
C THR A 348 15.70 -51.85 37.51
N ASP A 349 15.91 -52.89 38.33
CA ASP A 349 17.23 -53.48 38.57
C ASP A 349 17.55 -54.48 37.48
N PHE A 350 18.45 -54.07 36.58
CA PHE A 350 18.88 -54.88 35.46
C PHE A 350 19.97 -55.88 35.88
N ALA A 351 19.68 -57.18 35.71
CA ALA A 351 20.67 -58.24 35.92
C ALA A 351 21.77 -58.14 34.84
N THR A 352 22.92 -57.60 35.21
CA THR A 352 24.03 -57.34 34.28
C THR A 352 24.51 -58.63 33.63
N GLY A 353 24.49 -58.66 32.29
CA GLY A 353 24.87 -59.83 31.47
C GLY A 353 23.69 -60.61 30.88
N PHE A 354 22.45 -60.33 31.29
CA PHE A 354 21.25 -60.94 30.74
C PHE A 354 20.55 -60.04 29.71
N ALA A 355 19.75 -60.59 28.80
CA ALA A 355 18.96 -59.80 27.85
C ALA A 355 17.56 -59.45 28.39
N LEU A 356 17.04 -60.28 29.30
CA LEU A 356 15.71 -60.17 29.90
C LEU A 356 15.84 -60.37 31.42
N SER A 357 15.24 -59.47 32.20
CA SER A 357 15.08 -59.61 33.66
C SER A 357 13.61 -59.45 34.01
N VAL A 358 13.04 -60.42 34.73
CA VAL A 358 11.63 -60.41 35.15
C VAL A 358 11.57 -60.56 36.67
N ASP A 359 10.92 -59.61 37.33
CA ASP A 359 10.50 -59.73 38.73
C ASP A 359 9.02 -60.14 38.74
N GLY A 360 8.79 -61.45 38.83
CA GLY A 360 7.47 -62.07 38.71
C GLY A 360 7.48 -63.37 37.90
N ASP A 361 6.32 -64.02 37.81
CA ASP A 361 6.16 -65.31 37.10
C ASP A 361 6.17 -65.14 35.57
N VAL A 362 6.78 -66.11 34.88
CA VAL A 362 6.73 -66.23 33.42
C VAL A 362 5.99 -67.51 33.05
N ILE A 363 4.93 -67.38 32.25
CA ILE A 363 4.22 -68.51 31.63
C ILE A 363 4.50 -68.55 30.13
N ALA A 364 4.80 -69.74 29.62
CA ALA A 364 5.00 -70.03 28.21
C ALA A 364 4.47 -71.44 27.91
N GLU A 365 3.93 -71.65 26.71
CA GLU A 365 3.46 -72.97 26.26
C GLU A 365 4.63 -73.92 26.01
N ASP A 366 5.75 -73.40 25.48
CA ASP A 366 6.99 -74.12 25.25
C ASP A 366 8.19 -73.16 25.34
N VAL A 367 9.35 -73.67 25.73
CA VAL A 367 10.62 -72.92 25.87
C VAL A 367 11.78 -73.79 25.39
N VAL A 368 12.27 -73.50 24.17
CA VAL A 368 13.47 -74.15 23.62
C VAL A 368 14.72 -73.54 24.25
N ILE A 369 15.49 -74.35 24.97
CA ILE A 369 16.80 -73.98 25.50
C ILE A 369 17.91 -74.54 24.61
N GLN A 370 18.59 -73.64 23.88
CA GLN A 370 19.72 -74.00 23.03
C GLN A 370 21.05 -73.65 23.73
N ASP A 371 21.59 -74.59 24.51
CA ASP A 371 23.01 -74.55 24.90
C ASP A 371 23.90 -74.93 23.71
N SER A 372 25.09 -74.32 23.63
CA SER A 372 26.09 -74.60 22.58
C SER A 372 27.07 -75.71 22.97
N GLY A 373 27.12 -76.09 24.25
CA GLY A 373 27.91 -77.24 24.71
C GLY A 373 27.26 -78.59 24.36
N ALA A 374 28.08 -79.64 24.27
CA ALA A 374 27.59 -81.01 24.07
C ALA A 374 26.60 -81.43 25.17
N TRP A 375 25.54 -82.12 24.78
CA TRP A 375 24.60 -82.80 25.70
C TRP A 375 25.27 -84.04 26.33
N PRO A 376 24.73 -84.57 27.45
CA PRO A 376 25.49 -85.44 28.34
C PRO A 376 25.82 -86.84 27.81
N ASP A 377 25.38 -87.22 26.59
CA ASP A 377 25.61 -88.49 25.91
C ASP A 377 27.05 -89.05 26.02
N TYR A 378 28.05 -88.17 26.24
CA TYR A 378 29.43 -88.52 26.57
C TYR A 378 29.57 -89.40 27.83
N VAL A 379 28.56 -89.48 28.69
CA VAL A 379 28.49 -90.39 29.86
C VAL A 379 28.52 -91.86 29.41
N PHE A 380 28.07 -92.16 28.18
CA PHE A 380 28.08 -93.50 27.60
C PHE A 380 29.37 -93.86 26.85
N GLU A 381 30.33 -92.93 26.74
CA GLU A 381 31.61 -93.20 26.06
C GLU A 381 32.54 -94.06 26.92
N ASN A 382 33.37 -94.88 26.25
CA ASN A 382 34.19 -95.91 26.90
C ASN A 382 35.28 -95.37 27.84
N ASP A 383 35.63 -94.09 27.72
CA ASP A 383 36.60 -93.39 28.58
C ASP A 383 35.95 -92.57 29.70
N TYR A 384 34.61 -92.57 29.78
CA TYR A 384 33.87 -91.89 30.85
C TYR A 384 34.15 -92.52 32.21
N LYS A 385 34.58 -91.68 33.16
CA LYS A 385 34.93 -92.11 34.52
C LYS A 385 33.73 -92.03 35.44
N LEU A 386 32.84 -93.02 35.31
CA LEU A 386 31.78 -93.23 36.29
C LEU A 386 32.40 -93.46 37.69
N LEU A 387 31.92 -92.70 38.67
CA LEU A 387 32.34 -92.85 40.06
C LEU A 387 31.88 -94.22 40.61
N SER A 388 32.56 -94.80 41.60
CA SER A 388 31.98 -95.97 42.28
C SER A 388 30.84 -95.55 43.22
N ILE A 389 29.93 -96.49 43.54
CA ILE A 389 28.83 -96.25 44.48
C ILE A 389 29.35 -95.84 45.87
N ASP A 390 30.47 -96.41 46.31
CA ASP A 390 31.09 -96.10 47.60
C ASP A 390 31.69 -94.68 47.61
N GLU A 391 32.39 -94.28 46.53
CA GLU A 391 32.89 -92.92 46.35
C GLU A 391 31.75 -91.89 46.22
N MET A 392 30.67 -92.24 45.51
CA MET A 392 29.47 -91.38 45.43
C MET A 392 28.83 -91.19 46.80
N ALA A 393 28.72 -92.25 47.60
CA ALA A 393 28.23 -92.16 48.98
C ALA A 393 29.14 -91.30 49.86
N GLN A 394 30.47 -91.35 49.68
CA GLN A 394 31.40 -90.45 50.37
C GLN A 394 31.18 -88.98 49.95
N VAL A 395 31.14 -88.69 48.65
CA VAL A 395 30.96 -87.31 48.15
C VAL A 395 29.63 -86.71 48.60
N ILE A 396 28.54 -87.47 48.60
CA ILE A 396 27.23 -87.02 49.11
C ILE A 396 27.31 -86.76 50.63
N ASN A 397 28.00 -87.61 51.39
CA ASN A 397 28.16 -87.42 52.83
C ASN A 397 28.99 -86.18 53.17
N GLU A 398 30.04 -85.88 52.39
CA GLU A 398 30.89 -84.70 52.58
C GLU A 398 30.21 -83.40 52.11
N LYS A 399 29.64 -83.39 50.90
CA LYS A 399 29.14 -82.16 50.24
C LYS A 399 27.66 -81.87 50.46
N LYS A 400 26.86 -82.87 50.87
CA LYS A 400 25.39 -82.79 51.03
C LYS A 400 24.60 -82.45 49.76
N HIS A 401 25.22 -82.58 48.58
CA HIS A 401 24.57 -82.48 47.27
C HIS A 401 25.22 -83.46 46.29
N LEU A 402 24.59 -83.69 45.13
CA LEU A 402 25.10 -84.61 44.11
C LEU A 402 26.38 -84.07 43.44
N PRO A 403 27.31 -84.94 43.00
CA PRO A 403 28.45 -84.54 42.19
C PRO A 403 28.01 -83.82 40.91
N GLY A 404 28.57 -82.64 40.62
CA GLY A 404 28.23 -81.86 39.43
C GLY A 404 26.95 -81.02 39.53
N ILE A 405 26.13 -81.16 40.57
CA ILE A 405 25.02 -80.25 40.89
C ILE A 405 25.52 -79.20 41.89
N PRO A 406 25.25 -77.89 41.70
CA PRO A 406 25.64 -76.85 42.68
C PRO A 406 24.86 -76.98 43.99
N SER A 407 25.40 -76.40 45.08
CA SER A 407 24.70 -76.43 46.37
C SER A 407 23.52 -75.46 46.38
N ALA A 408 22.51 -75.73 47.21
CA ALA A 408 21.34 -74.85 47.34
C ALA A 408 21.73 -73.40 47.66
N LYS A 409 22.74 -73.21 48.52
CA LYS A 409 23.27 -71.89 48.89
C LYS A 409 23.88 -71.13 47.71
N ASP A 410 24.52 -71.83 46.78
CA ASP A 410 25.13 -71.21 45.59
C ASP A 410 24.04 -70.75 44.61
N VAL A 411 22.97 -71.55 44.47
CA VAL A 411 21.80 -71.25 43.64
C VAL A 411 20.97 -70.11 44.23
N GLU A 412 20.77 -70.07 45.55
CA GLU A 412 20.09 -68.96 46.25
C GLU A 412 20.85 -67.63 46.09
N ALA A 413 22.18 -67.66 46.09
CA ALA A 413 23.01 -66.46 46.00
C ALA A 413 23.22 -65.93 44.58
N ASN A 414 23.29 -66.81 43.57
CA ASN A 414 23.71 -66.45 42.20
C ASN A 414 22.70 -66.85 41.11
N GLY A 415 21.64 -67.59 41.45
CA GLY A 415 20.78 -68.26 40.49
C GLY A 415 21.45 -69.45 39.78
N ILE A 416 20.73 -70.05 38.84
CA ILE A 416 21.25 -71.06 37.92
C ILE A 416 20.52 -70.98 36.58
N LEU A 417 21.23 -71.21 35.48
CA LEU A 417 20.63 -71.25 34.16
C LEU A 417 19.80 -72.54 34.01
N ILE A 418 18.55 -72.41 33.57
CA ILE A 418 17.64 -73.56 33.40
C ILE A 418 18.21 -74.63 32.47
N GLY A 419 18.93 -74.23 31.40
CA GLY A 419 19.63 -75.17 30.51
C GLY A 419 20.75 -75.94 31.16
N ASP A 420 21.58 -75.27 31.99
CA ASP A 420 22.65 -75.92 32.75
C ASP A 420 22.08 -76.88 33.81
N MET A 421 20.96 -76.51 34.45
CA MET A 421 20.23 -77.41 35.35
C MET A 421 19.67 -78.64 34.61
N GLN A 422 18.99 -78.46 33.48
CA GLN A 422 18.45 -79.56 32.66
C GLN A 422 19.57 -80.50 32.17
N LYS A 423 20.67 -79.92 31.69
CA LYS A 423 21.86 -80.65 31.23
C LYS A 423 22.50 -81.49 32.32
N ARG A 424 22.80 -80.91 33.49
CA ARG A 424 23.35 -81.65 34.64
C ARG A 424 22.38 -82.71 35.14
N THR A 425 21.08 -82.44 35.10
CA THR A 425 20.04 -83.41 35.50
C THR A 425 20.03 -84.61 34.55
N MET A 426 20.11 -84.38 33.24
CA MET A 426 20.27 -85.45 32.25
C MET A 426 21.57 -86.24 32.48
N GLU A 427 22.70 -85.58 32.71
CA GLU A 427 23.98 -86.24 33.06
C GLU A 427 23.82 -87.19 34.25
N LYS A 428 23.12 -86.77 35.31
CA LYS A 428 22.85 -87.65 36.47
C LYS A 428 21.86 -88.78 36.14
N ILE A 429 20.89 -88.57 35.25
CA ILE A 429 19.97 -89.63 34.78
C ILE A 429 20.72 -90.70 33.97
N GLU A 430 21.71 -90.29 33.16
CA GLU A 430 22.55 -91.19 32.38
C GLU A 430 23.53 -91.97 33.27
N GLU A 431 24.18 -91.32 34.23
CA GLU A 431 24.96 -92.01 35.28
C GLU A 431 24.10 -93.02 36.06
N LEU A 432 22.89 -92.63 36.49
CA LEU A 432 21.94 -93.51 37.18
C LEU A 432 21.55 -94.71 36.30
N SER A 433 21.41 -94.52 34.99
CA SER A 433 21.14 -95.60 34.04
C SER A 433 22.31 -96.60 33.98
N LEU A 434 23.56 -96.13 33.99
CA LEU A 434 24.75 -96.99 34.09
C LEU A 434 24.79 -97.77 35.42
N TYR A 435 24.52 -97.13 36.56
CA TYR A 435 24.45 -97.85 37.84
C TYR A 435 23.34 -98.90 37.88
N ILE A 436 22.18 -98.63 37.25
CA ILE A 436 21.07 -99.59 37.15
C ILE A 436 21.48 -100.80 36.27
N ILE A 437 22.20 -100.57 35.17
CA ILE A 437 22.74 -101.65 34.32
C ILE A 437 23.72 -102.52 35.14
N GLN A 438 24.70 -101.90 35.80
CA GLN A 438 25.66 -102.62 36.66
C GLN A 438 24.97 -103.41 37.79
N LEU A 439 23.94 -102.84 38.42
CA LEU A 439 23.16 -103.51 39.46
C LEU A 439 22.39 -104.71 38.89
N HIS A 440 21.80 -104.58 37.70
CA HIS A 440 21.07 -105.66 37.04
C HIS A 440 21.99 -106.80 36.58
N GLU A 441 23.18 -106.49 36.07
CA GLU A 441 24.21 -107.48 35.77
C GLU A 441 24.68 -108.22 37.03
N ARG A 442 24.89 -107.49 38.13
CA ARG A 442 25.24 -108.10 39.43
C ARG A 442 24.12 -108.97 39.99
N LEU A 443 22.85 -108.57 39.83
CA LEU A 443 21.70 -109.40 40.22
C LEU A 443 21.64 -110.70 39.42
N LYS A 444 21.82 -110.65 38.08
CA LYS A 444 21.92 -111.84 37.24
C LYS A 444 23.07 -112.77 37.67
N ALA A 445 24.24 -112.21 37.96
CA ALA A 445 25.38 -112.98 38.46
C ALA A 445 25.06 -113.68 39.79
N LEU A 446 24.42 -112.97 40.73
CA LEU A 446 23.97 -113.52 42.02
C LEU A 446 22.84 -114.55 41.86
N GLU A 447 21.93 -114.40 40.90
CA GLU A 447 20.89 -115.38 40.60
C GLU A 447 21.52 -116.69 40.07
N ILE A 448 22.45 -116.60 39.12
CA ILE A 448 23.21 -117.73 38.58
C ILE A 448 24.01 -118.43 39.70
N GLU A 449 24.70 -117.67 40.55
CA GLU A 449 25.43 -118.20 41.72
C GLU A 449 24.48 -118.91 42.69
N ASN A 450 23.29 -118.35 42.95
CA ASN A 450 22.28 -118.98 43.81
C ASN A 450 21.66 -120.24 43.20
N GLU A 451 21.52 -120.34 41.87
CA GLU A 451 21.10 -121.58 41.21
C GLU A 451 22.19 -122.66 41.35
N GLN A 452 23.46 -122.32 41.05
CA GLN A 452 24.60 -123.22 41.24
C GLN A 452 24.71 -123.71 42.70
N LEU A 453 24.54 -122.83 43.69
CA LEU A 453 24.54 -123.16 45.11
C LEU A 453 23.34 -124.00 45.57
N LYS A 454 22.19 -123.93 44.87
CA LYS A 454 21.03 -124.79 45.14
C LYS A 454 21.25 -126.20 44.63
N ASP A 455 21.89 -126.36 43.48
CA ASP A 455 22.17 -127.68 42.92
C ASP A 455 23.31 -128.38 43.67
N LEU A 456 24.35 -127.65 44.09
CA LEU A 456 25.39 -128.11 45.03
C LEU A 456 24.89 -128.53 46.44
N LYS A 457 23.60 -128.28 46.76
CA LYS A 457 22.95 -128.70 48.02
C LYS A 457 21.92 -129.82 47.83
N LYS A 458 21.77 -130.35 46.61
CA LYS A 458 20.91 -131.51 46.30
C LYS A 458 21.69 -132.81 46.16
N GLU A 459 23.02 -132.72 46.06
CA GLU A 459 23.97 -133.81 46.32
C GLU A 459 24.32 -133.87 47.81
#